data_AF-A0A917ZAK3-F1
#
_entry.id   AF-A0A917ZAK3-F1
#
_cell.length_a   1.000
_cell.length_b   1.000
_cell.length_c   1.000
_cell.angle_alpha   90.00
_cell.angle_beta   90.00
_cell.angle_gamma   90.00
#
_symmetry.space_group_name_H-M   'P 1'
#
loop_
_entity.id
_entity.type
_entity.pdbx_description
1 polymer ?
#
loop_
_entity_poly.entity_id
_entity_poly.type
_entity_poly.pdbx_seq_one_letter_code
_entity_poly.pdbx_strand_id
1 'polypeptide(L)'
;MYEIARRTLTLATEPPGEVIVAVGLPVEEPTGEWSCPYRIDGLAGWEHERKVTGVDALQALELVLVMVRAALAGSPEFKEGLLRWDEEPGGRRAQTVHVSWDKNVDVAYIAFKSELVPGEAVRHETVDDIVLDYGDSGELLGVELLNATTLLPSELRV
;
A
#
# COMPACT_ATOMS: atom_id res chain seq x y z
N MET A 1 -11.81 -11.79 9.35
CA MET A 1 -10.68 -11.44 8.45
C MET A 1 -9.35 -11.25 9.20
N TYR A 2 -8.22 -11.74 8.65
CA TYR A 2 -6.86 -11.33 9.07
C TYR A 2 -6.46 -10.10 8.27
N GLU A 3 -6.33 -8.94 8.91
CA GLU A 3 -6.08 -7.65 8.26
C GLU A 3 -4.62 -7.53 7.80
N ILE A 4 -4.40 -7.12 6.55
CA ILE A 4 -3.07 -6.86 5.99
C ILE A 4 -2.86 -5.38 5.61
N ALA A 5 -3.95 -4.62 5.52
CA ALA A 5 -3.89 -3.18 5.28
C ALA A 5 -5.12 -2.48 5.87
N ARG A 6 -4.90 -1.25 6.36
CA ARG A 6 -5.94 -0.38 6.89
C ARG A 6 -5.71 1.06 6.48
N ARG A 7 -6.80 1.78 6.26
CA ARG A 7 -6.79 3.21 5.99
C ARG A 7 -7.96 3.90 6.68
N THR A 8 -7.67 5.01 7.35
CA THR A 8 -8.69 5.89 7.91
C THR A 8 -8.86 7.12 7.02
N LEU A 9 -10.09 7.55 6.81
CA LEU A 9 -10.47 8.81 6.18
C LEU A 9 -11.25 9.63 7.20
N THR A 10 -11.07 10.93 7.16
CA THR A 10 -11.89 11.86 7.95
C THR A 10 -13.25 12.04 7.29
N LEU A 11 -14.33 11.93 8.06
CA LEU A 11 -15.69 12.29 7.65
C LEU A 11 -16.03 13.66 8.25
N ALA A 12 -16.19 14.67 7.38
CA ALA A 12 -16.37 16.07 7.74
C ALA A 12 -17.80 16.40 8.23
N THR A 13 -18.31 15.65 9.20
CA THR A 13 -19.55 15.91 9.93
C THR A 13 -19.32 16.75 11.18
N GLU A 14 -20.40 17.15 11.86
CA GLU A 14 -20.35 17.74 13.19
C GLU A 14 -21.11 16.83 14.19
N PRO A 15 -20.42 16.12 15.11
CA PRO A 15 -18.96 16.05 15.28
C PRO A 15 -18.26 15.29 14.12
N PRO A 16 -16.95 15.51 13.90
CA PRO A 16 -16.19 14.77 12.89
C PRO A 16 -16.23 13.26 13.16
N GLY A 17 -16.45 12.50 12.10
CA GLY A 17 -16.44 11.03 12.13
C GLY A 17 -15.20 10.46 11.42
N GLU A 18 -15.09 9.14 11.42
CA GLU A 18 -14.07 8.40 10.70
C GLU A 18 -14.70 7.37 9.77
N VAL A 19 -14.09 7.19 8.60
CA VAL A 19 -14.36 6.06 7.70
C VAL A 19 -13.13 5.18 7.68
N ILE A 20 -13.26 3.92 8.08
CA ILE A 20 -12.16 2.97 8.18
C ILE A 20 -12.30 1.90 7.10
N VAL A 21 -11.34 1.84 6.20
CA VAL A 21 -11.21 0.77 5.20
C VAL A 21 -10.19 -0.24 5.70
N ALA A 22 -10.57 -1.51 5.79
CA ALA A 22 -9.69 -2.62 6.11
C ALA A 22 -9.69 -3.64 4.97
N VAL A 23 -8.51 -4.13 4.60
CA VAL A 23 -8.30 -5.19 3.60
C VAL A 23 -7.62 -6.37 4.27
N GLY A 24 -8.16 -7.56 4.02
CA GLY A 24 -7.67 -8.80 4.57
C GLY A 24 -6.75 -9.58 3.65
N LEU A 25 -6.05 -10.54 4.25
CA LEU A 25 -5.24 -11.50 3.52
C LEU A 25 -6.12 -12.29 2.53
N PRO A 26 -5.75 -12.33 1.23
CA PRO A 26 -6.38 -13.24 0.29
C PRO A 26 -6.23 -14.70 0.74
N VAL A 27 -7.28 -15.49 0.61
CA VAL A 27 -7.30 -16.91 0.97
C VAL A 27 -7.82 -17.75 -0.19
N GLU A 28 -7.20 -18.89 -0.41
CA GLU A 28 -7.73 -19.88 -1.34
C GLU A 28 -8.98 -20.53 -0.74
N GLU A 29 -10.06 -20.56 -1.53
CA GLU A 29 -11.33 -21.17 -1.18
C GLU A 29 -11.33 -22.65 -1.59
N PRO A 30 -12.18 -23.50 -0.99
CA PRO A 30 -12.26 -24.93 -1.33
C PRO A 30 -12.57 -25.21 -2.81
N THR A 31 -13.12 -24.23 -3.53
CA THR A 31 -13.42 -24.31 -4.98
C THR A 31 -12.20 -24.04 -5.87
N GLY A 32 -11.04 -23.69 -5.29
CA GLY A 32 -9.80 -23.34 -6.00
C GLY A 32 -9.72 -21.89 -6.47
N GLU A 33 -10.79 -21.11 -6.27
CA GLU A 33 -10.75 -19.65 -6.44
C GLU A 33 -10.14 -18.99 -5.21
N TRP A 34 -9.76 -17.72 -5.33
CA TRP A 34 -9.23 -16.93 -4.22
C TRP A 34 -10.24 -15.88 -3.81
N SER A 35 -10.44 -15.71 -2.50
CA SER A 35 -11.22 -14.62 -1.97
C SER A 35 -10.37 -13.65 -1.16
N CYS A 36 -10.66 -12.36 -1.29
CA CYS A 36 -10.02 -11.33 -0.48
C CYS A 36 -11.11 -10.56 0.28
N PRO A 37 -11.15 -10.68 1.63
CA PRO A 37 -12.13 -9.98 2.44
C PRO A 37 -11.73 -8.51 2.64
N TYR A 38 -12.72 -7.65 2.81
CA TYR A 38 -12.55 -6.23 3.12
C TYR A 38 -13.74 -5.72 3.94
N ARG A 39 -13.54 -4.62 4.65
CA ARG A 39 -14.60 -3.94 5.43
C ARG A 39 -14.46 -2.43 5.28
N ILE A 40 -15.60 -1.74 5.28
CA ILE A 40 -15.64 -0.27 5.28
C ILE A 40 -16.59 0.17 6.40
N ASP A 41 -16.04 0.62 7.50
CA ASP A 41 -16.80 1.11 8.66
C ASP A 41 -17.00 2.63 8.53
N GLY A 42 -18.15 3.15 8.95
CA GLY A 42 -18.44 4.60 8.95
C GLY A 42 -19.10 5.15 7.68
N LEU A 43 -19.42 4.31 6.70
CA LEU A 43 -20.24 4.67 5.54
C LEU A 43 -21.60 3.98 5.59
N ALA A 44 -22.67 4.75 5.37
CA ALA A 44 -24.03 4.23 5.42
C ALA A 44 -24.24 3.04 4.47
N GLY A 45 -24.55 1.87 5.04
CA GLY A 45 -24.87 0.64 4.28
C GLY A 45 -23.66 -0.21 3.90
N TRP A 46 -22.47 0.12 4.41
CA TRP A 46 -21.22 -0.58 4.13
C TRP A 46 -20.59 -1.27 5.35
N GLU A 47 -21.19 -1.18 6.53
CA GLU A 47 -20.65 -1.56 7.84
C GLU A 47 -20.65 -3.09 8.10
N HIS A 48 -20.29 -3.88 7.08
CA HIS A 48 -20.22 -5.33 7.15
C HIS A 48 -18.98 -5.84 6.39
N GLU A 49 -18.42 -6.97 6.85
CA GLU A 49 -17.37 -7.66 6.10
C GLU A 49 -17.91 -8.14 4.76
N ARG A 50 -17.19 -7.85 3.68
CA ARG A 50 -17.48 -8.25 2.30
C ARG A 50 -16.27 -8.98 1.75
N LYS A 51 -16.43 -9.68 0.64
CA LYS A 51 -15.31 -10.26 -0.10
C LYS A 51 -15.50 -10.11 -1.59
N VAL A 52 -14.39 -10.14 -2.32
CA VAL A 52 -14.37 -10.36 -3.77
C VAL A 52 -13.68 -11.68 -4.04
N THR A 53 -13.98 -12.28 -5.18
CA THR A 53 -13.35 -13.51 -5.65
C THR A 53 -12.57 -13.24 -6.93
N GLY A 54 -11.38 -13.82 -7.04
CA GLY A 54 -10.54 -13.82 -8.23
C GLY A 54 -9.99 -15.23 -8.52
N VAL A 55 -9.37 -15.39 -9.68
CA VAL A 55 -8.74 -16.67 -10.09
C VAL A 55 -7.47 -16.97 -9.29
N ASP A 56 -6.83 -15.94 -8.76
CA ASP A 56 -5.65 -16.03 -7.89
C ASP A 56 -5.65 -14.93 -6.81
N ALA A 57 -4.68 -15.02 -5.89
CA ALA A 57 -4.54 -14.11 -4.76
C ALA A 57 -4.33 -12.65 -5.19
N LEU A 58 -3.60 -12.44 -6.29
CA LEU A 58 -3.26 -11.11 -6.80
C LEU A 58 -4.51 -10.44 -7.39
N GLN A 59 -5.24 -11.16 -8.25
CA GLN A 59 -6.48 -10.65 -8.83
C GLN A 59 -7.52 -10.36 -7.75
N ALA A 60 -7.67 -11.25 -6.74
CA ALA A 60 -8.58 -11.00 -5.63
C ALA A 60 -8.23 -9.71 -4.88
N LEU A 61 -6.93 -9.45 -4.63
CA LEU A 61 -6.47 -8.22 -4.00
C LEU A 61 -6.73 -6.98 -4.88
N GLU A 62 -6.41 -7.05 -6.17
CA GLU A 62 -6.66 -5.95 -7.11
C GLU A 62 -8.15 -5.58 -7.17
N LEU A 63 -9.02 -6.60 -7.21
CA LEU A 63 -10.47 -6.42 -7.21
C LEU A 63 -10.97 -5.78 -5.91
N VAL A 64 -10.38 -6.08 -4.74
CA VAL A 64 -10.72 -5.38 -3.50
C VAL A 64 -10.41 -3.90 -3.62
N LEU A 65 -9.25 -3.53 -4.16
CA LEU A 65 -8.88 -2.12 -4.33
C LEU A 65 -9.84 -1.40 -5.28
N VAL A 66 -10.31 -2.07 -6.34
CA VAL A 66 -11.35 -1.54 -7.24
C VAL A 66 -12.68 -1.36 -6.50
N MET A 67 -13.12 -2.38 -5.74
CA MET A 67 -14.39 -2.34 -5.01
C MET A 67 -14.40 -1.27 -3.93
N VAL A 68 -13.32 -1.13 -3.17
CA VAL A 68 -13.15 -0.07 -2.16
C VAL A 68 -13.27 1.31 -2.84
N ARG A 69 -12.56 1.54 -3.94
CA ARG A 69 -12.64 2.81 -4.68
C ARG A 69 -14.07 3.09 -5.16
N ALA A 70 -14.75 2.09 -5.71
CA ALA A 70 -16.13 2.22 -6.17
C ALA A 70 -17.10 2.48 -5.01
N ALA A 71 -16.93 1.82 -3.87
CA ALA A 71 -17.73 2.00 -2.67
C ALA A 71 -17.60 3.42 -2.12
N LEU A 72 -16.37 3.90 -1.93
CA LEU A 72 -16.09 5.25 -1.48
C LEU A 72 -16.69 6.27 -2.46
N ALA A 73 -16.40 6.17 -3.77
CA ALA A 73 -16.91 7.13 -4.76
C ALA A 73 -18.45 7.09 -4.92
N GLY A 74 -19.06 5.93 -4.69
CA GLY A 74 -20.51 5.74 -4.79
C GLY A 74 -21.29 6.19 -3.55
N SER A 75 -20.61 6.39 -2.42
CA SER A 75 -21.22 6.74 -1.14
C SER A 75 -21.90 8.12 -1.16
N PRO A 76 -23.00 8.32 -0.41
CA PRO A 76 -23.58 9.66 -0.19
C PRO A 76 -22.55 10.66 0.35
N GLU A 77 -21.73 10.24 1.31
CA GLU A 77 -20.73 11.05 1.99
C GLU A 77 -19.69 11.60 1.00
N PHE A 78 -19.23 10.78 0.04
CA PHE A 78 -18.34 11.25 -1.02
C PHE A 78 -19.04 12.21 -1.98
N LYS A 79 -20.28 11.90 -2.38
CA LYS A 79 -21.06 12.76 -3.29
C LYS A 79 -21.37 14.12 -2.69
N GLU A 80 -21.48 14.20 -1.37
CA GLU A 80 -21.64 15.43 -0.60
C GLU A 80 -20.32 16.13 -0.28
N GLY A 81 -19.17 15.54 -0.66
CA GLY A 81 -17.84 16.12 -0.44
C GLY A 81 -17.36 16.05 1.02
N LEU A 82 -17.92 15.13 1.81
CA LEU A 82 -17.62 15.00 3.25
C LEU A 82 -16.39 14.13 3.52
N LEU A 83 -15.99 13.27 2.59
CA LEU A 83 -14.81 12.40 2.77
C LEU A 83 -13.52 13.16 2.48
N ARG A 84 -12.63 13.18 3.47
CA ARG A 84 -11.29 13.74 3.35
C ARG A 84 -10.26 12.63 3.58
N TRP A 85 -9.26 12.61 2.71
CA TRP A 85 -8.05 11.90 3.01
C TRP A 85 -7.31 12.69 4.07
N ASP A 86 -6.81 12.02 5.10
CA ASP A 86 -5.81 12.64 5.97
C ASP A 86 -4.59 12.93 5.08
N GLU A 87 -4.49 14.18 4.64
CA GLU A 87 -3.21 14.72 4.24
C GLU A 87 -2.42 14.92 5.53
N GLU A 88 -1.23 14.32 5.63
CA GLU A 88 -0.27 14.79 6.64
C GLU A 88 -0.15 16.32 6.52
N PRO A 89 0.06 17.04 7.63
CA PRO A 89 0.36 18.46 7.56
C PRO A 89 1.54 18.69 6.60
N GLY A 90 1.24 19.16 5.38
CA GLY A 90 2.19 19.20 4.27
C GLY A 90 1.67 18.75 2.90
N GLY A 91 0.47 18.14 2.82
CA GLY A 91 -0.23 17.91 1.53
C GLY A 91 0.42 16.87 0.61
N ARG A 92 1.44 16.13 1.09
CA ARG A 92 2.01 14.99 0.38
C ARG A 92 1.40 13.71 0.93
N ARG A 93 0.79 12.94 0.04
CA ARG A 93 0.47 11.53 0.29
C ARG A 93 1.74 10.87 0.84
N ALA A 94 1.68 10.28 2.04
CA ALA A 94 2.80 9.54 2.62
C ALA A 94 3.27 8.51 1.58
N GLN A 95 4.39 8.82 0.91
CA GLN A 95 5.04 7.86 0.05
C GLN A 95 5.68 6.86 1.01
N THR A 96 5.24 5.62 0.94
CA THR A 96 5.82 4.52 1.73
C THR A 96 6.93 3.82 0.95
N VAL A 97 7.19 4.27 -0.29
CA VAL A 97 8.23 3.76 -1.17
C VAL A 97 8.85 4.95 -1.90
N HIS A 98 10.15 5.10 -1.79
CA HIS A 98 10.94 6.15 -2.40
C HIS A 98 11.94 5.52 -3.35
N VAL A 99 11.92 5.94 -4.61
CA VAL A 99 12.83 5.44 -5.64
C VAL A 99 13.79 6.56 -6.03
N SER A 100 15.09 6.26 -6.01
CA SER A 100 16.12 7.11 -6.59
C SER A 100 17.04 6.27 -7.47
N TRP A 101 17.57 6.85 -8.55
CA TRP A 101 18.43 6.13 -9.49
C TRP A 101 19.72 6.93 -9.72
N ASP A 102 20.86 6.33 -9.38
CA ASP A 102 22.17 6.87 -9.71
C ASP A 102 22.65 6.29 -11.06
N LYS A 103 22.50 7.11 -12.10
CA LYS A 103 22.88 6.78 -13.48
C LYS A 103 24.39 6.61 -13.66
N ASN A 104 25.22 7.14 -12.75
CA ASN A 104 26.67 7.05 -12.88
C ASN A 104 27.19 5.67 -12.51
N VAL A 105 26.50 4.97 -11.61
CA VAL A 105 26.86 3.63 -11.14
C VAL A 105 25.83 2.56 -11.54
N ASP A 106 24.75 2.95 -12.22
CA ASP A 106 23.64 2.10 -12.65
C ASP A 106 22.97 1.34 -11.49
N VAL A 107 22.71 2.05 -10.39
CA VAL A 107 22.08 1.52 -9.18
C VAL A 107 20.81 2.29 -8.84
N ALA A 108 19.72 1.57 -8.56
CA ALA A 108 18.48 2.16 -8.09
C ALA A 108 18.21 1.78 -6.64
N TYR A 109 17.89 2.77 -5.81
CA TYR A 109 17.55 2.62 -4.41
C TYR A 109 16.04 2.71 -4.24
N ILE A 110 15.43 1.68 -3.67
CA ILE A 110 14.01 1.63 -3.34
C ILE A 110 13.90 1.56 -1.82
N ALA A 111 13.64 2.68 -1.16
CA ALA A 111 13.54 2.78 0.30
C ALA A 111 12.07 2.76 0.76
N PHE A 112 11.79 2.11 1.89
CA PHE A 112 10.42 2.02 2.46
C PHE A 112 10.08 3.15 3.44
N LYS A 113 10.92 4.18 3.50
CA LYS A 113 10.72 5.42 4.25
C LYS A 113 11.43 6.58 3.57
N SER A 114 11.04 7.80 3.95
CA SER A 114 11.43 9.04 3.26
C SER A 114 12.90 9.41 3.37
N GLU A 115 13.56 9.07 4.48
CA GLU A 115 15.00 9.27 4.67
C GLU A 115 15.60 8.06 5.36
N LEU A 116 16.60 7.45 4.73
CA LEU A 116 17.54 6.53 5.37
C LEU A 116 18.74 7.34 5.85
N VAL A 117 19.05 7.24 7.15
CA VAL A 117 20.19 7.94 7.74
C VAL A 117 21.44 7.07 7.59
N PRO A 118 22.63 7.64 7.31
CA PRO A 118 23.87 6.87 7.31
C PRO A 118 24.05 6.06 8.60
N GLY A 119 24.30 4.77 8.47
CA GLY A 119 24.46 3.84 9.59
C GLY A 119 23.17 3.17 10.08
N GLU A 120 22.02 3.50 9.49
CA GLU A 120 20.75 2.85 9.83
C GLU A 120 20.61 1.46 9.21
N ALA A 121 21.07 1.28 7.97
CA ALA A 121 21.29 -0.05 7.40
C ALA A 121 22.53 -0.68 8.05
N VAL A 122 22.31 -1.61 8.98
CA VAL A 122 23.40 -2.28 9.72
C VAL A 122 23.72 -3.66 9.17
N ARG A 123 22.83 -4.24 8.38
CA ARG A 123 23.05 -5.53 7.72
C ARG A 123 22.61 -5.45 6.25
N HIS A 124 23.45 -6.01 5.39
CA HIS A 124 23.23 -6.05 3.95
C HIS A 124 23.30 -7.50 3.50
N GLU A 125 22.39 -7.91 2.62
CA GLU A 125 22.39 -9.23 2.00
C GLU A 125 22.26 -9.09 0.49
N THR A 126 23.20 -9.66 -0.26
CA THR A 126 23.16 -9.63 -1.73
C THR A 126 22.57 -10.93 -2.25
N VAL A 127 21.52 -10.82 -3.05
CA VAL A 127 20.90 -11.91 -3.78
C VAL A 127 20.85 -11.51 -5.26
N ASP A 128 21.64 -12.19 -6.08
CA ASP A 128 21.87 -11.84 -7.48
C ASP A 128 22.28 -10.35 -7.64
N ASP A 129 21.53 -9.58 -8.44
CA ASP A 129 21.74 -8.16 -8.68
C ASP A 129 20.95 -7.27 -7.70
N ILE A 130 20.54 -7.80 -6.55
CA ILE A 130 19.75 -7.09 -5.54
C ILE A 130 20.48 -7.08 -4.20
N VAL A 131 20.61 -5.91 -3.58
CA VAL A 131 21.07 -5.75 -2.20
C VAL A 131 19.86 -5.46 -1.32
N LEU A 132 19.70 -6.21 -0.24
CA LEU A 132 18.65 -6.04 0.77
C LEU A 132 19.26 -5.32 1.98
N ASP A 133 18.68 -4.17 2.34
CA ASP A 133 19.17 -3.35 3.45
C ASP A 133 18.29 -3.54 4.68
N TYR A 134 18.89 -3.97 5.79
CA TYR A 134 18.20 -4.25 7.04
C TYR A 134 18.64 -3.32 8.17
N GLY A 135 17.65 -2.92 8.98
CA GLY A 135 17.85 -2.21 10.24
C GLY A 135 18.34 -3.11 11.37
N ASP A 136 18.60 -2.50 12.52
CA ASP A 136 19.16 -3.20 13.69
C ASP A 136 18.18 -4.20 14.32
N SER A 137 16.88 -3.97 14.18
CA SER A 137 15.84 -4.88 14.62
C SER A 137 15.53 -5.98 13.59
N GLY A 138 16.21 -5.96 12.43
CA GLY A 138 16.10 -6.95 11.37
C GLY A 138 14.98 -6.69 10.36
N GLU A 139 14.32 -5.53 10.46
CA GLU A 139 13.36 -5.03 9.49
C GLU A 139 14.05 -4.68 8.17
N LEU A 140 13.36 -4.91 7.04
CA LEU A 140 13.84 -4.49 5.73
C LEU A 140 13.56 -2.99 5.55
N LEU A 141 14.61 -2.21 5.32
CA LEU A 141 14.57 -0.76 5.16
C LEU A 141 14.46 -0.33 3.70
N GLY A 142 15.02 -1.13 2.80
CA GLY A 142 15.02 -0.86 1.36
C GLY A 142 15.73 -1.96 0.57
N VAL A 143 15.77 -1.76 -0.74
CA VAL A 143 16.55 -2.60 -1.67
C VAL A 143 17.33 -1.73 -2.65
N GLU A 144 18.53 -2.19 -3.00
CA GLU A 144 19.33 -1.64 -4.10
C GLU A 144 19.27 -2.61 -5.28
N LEU A 145 18.93 -2.10 -6.47
CA LEU A 145 19.00 -2.85 -7.71
C LEU A 145 20.30 -2.49 -8.43
N LEU A 146 21.24 -3.43 -8.48
CA LEU A 146 22.42 -3.36 -9.33
C LEU A 146 21.96 -3.58 -10.78
N ASN A 147 22.57 -2.90 -11.76
CA ASN A 147 22.10 -2.94 -13.16
C ASN A 147 20.64 -2.44 -13.30
N ALA A 148 20.37 -1.29 -12.69
CA ALA A 148 19.04 -0.67 -12.66
C ALA A 148 18.48 -0.36 -14.05
N THR A 149 19.33 -0.11 -15.05
CA THR A 149 18.92 0.06 -16.45
C THR A 149 18.20 -1.19 -16.99
N THR A 150 18.50 -2.37 -16.46
CA THR A 150 17.81 -3.61 -16.82
C THR A 150 16.64 -3.90 -15.89
N LEU A 151 16.85 -3.76 -14.57
CA LEU A 151 15.90 -4.23 -13.55
C LEU A 151 14.81 -3.23 -13.18
N LEU A 152 15.10 -1.92 -13.22
CA LEU A 152 14.12 -0.91 -12.84
C LEU A 152 13.18 -0.61 -14.01
N PRO A 153 11.84 -0.66 -13.84
CA PRO A 153 10.89 -0.25 -14.88
C PRO A 153 11.19 1.16 -15.40
N SER A 154 11.03 1.37 -16.70
CA SER A 154 11.40 2.64 -17.35
C SER A 154 10.64 3.85 -16.79
N GLU A 155 9.42 3.62 -16.29
CA GLU A 155 8.54 4.58 -15.68
C GLU A 155 9.06 5.09 -14.32
N LEU A 156 9.94 4.33 -13.67
CA LEU A 156 10.52 4.64 -12.36
C LEU A 156 11.95 5.21 -12.45
N ARG A 157 12.50 5.31 -13.66
CA ARG A 157 13.84 5.84 -13.95
C ARG A 157 13.86 7.37 -14.04
N VAL A 158 13.44 8.04 -12.96
CA VAL A 158 13.47 9.51 -12.84
C VAL A 158 14.86 10.03 -12.52
#